data_AF-A0A383C9H8-F1
#
_entry.id   AF-A0A383C9H8-F1
#
_cell.length_a   1.000
_cell.length_b   1.000
_cell.length_c   1.000
_cell.angle_alpha   90.00
_cell.angle_beta   90.00
_cell.angle_gamma   90.00
#
_symmetry.space_group_name_H-M   'P 1'
#
loop_
_entity.id
_entity.type
_entity.pdbx_description
1 polymer ?
#
loop_
_entity_poly.entity_id
_entity_poly.type
_entity_poly.pdbx_seq_one_letter_code
_entity_poly.pdbx_strand_id
1 'polypeptide(L)'
;MPNSEDMSQEQMNVYLTAPMTGSILVSGPPGTGKTVIAFQRARSAFDMSQKVNVIMFNKVLKFYTKNVAEDDFGVNTFHSWVFGWWKSTCYPQQPPVKPDDKWQHDWPKMFSELATRQERGSLKLERLNWGHLIIDEGQDFPPDMYAFFE
;
A
#
# COMPACT_ATOMS: atom_id res chain seq x y z
N MET A 1 2.87 -21.50 2.87
CA MET A 1 3.45 -20.42 3.70
C MET A 1 4.08 -21.07 4.92
N PRO A 2 5.12 -20.48 5.55
CA PRO A 2 5.56 -20.93 6.87
C PRO A 2 4.35 -20.99 7.79
N ASN A 3 4.24 -22.03 8.61
CA ASN A 3 3.15 -22.11 9.58
C ASN A 3 3.33 -20.99 10.59
N SER A 4 2.24 -20.57 11.25
CA SER A 4 2.33 -19.60 12.36
C SER A 4 3.27 -20.04 13.48
N GLU A 5 3.61 -21.33 13.52
CA GLU A 5 4.56 -21.96 14.43
C GLU A 5 6.04 -21.64 14.11
N ASP A 6 6.34 -21.17 12.89
CA ASP A 6 7.70 -20.81 12.46
C ASP A 6 8.04 -19.32 12.73
N MET A 7 7.11 -18.56 13.33
CA MET A 7 7.30 -17.15 13.61
C MET A 7 8.08 -16.91 14.89
N SER A 8 9.03 -15.97 14.85
CA SER A 8 9.66 -15.48 16.07
C SER A 8 8.64 -14.77 16.97
N GLN A 9 8.95 -14.68 18.27
CA GLN A 9 8.09 -13.99 19.23
C GLN A 9 7.83 -12.52 18.84
N GLU A 10 8.82 -11.86 18.23
CA GLU A 10 8.71 -10.49 17.73
C GLU A 10 7.78 -10.38 16.52
N GLN A 11 7.90 -11.30 15.57
CA GLN A 11 7.02 -11.41 14.41
C GLN A 11 5.57 -11.67 14.84
N MET A 12 5.37 -12.57 15.79
CA MET A 12 4.05 -12.88 16.35
C MET A 12 3.46 -11.67 17.08
N ASN A 13 4.28 -10.90 17.80
CA ASN A 13 3.81 -9.67 18.44
C ASN A 13 3.31 -8.67 17.40
N VAL A 14 4.10 -8.39 16.34
CA VAL A 14 3.65 -7.51 15.25
C VAL A 14 2.35 -8.03 14.62
N TYR A 15 2.27 -9.33 14.35
CA TYR A 15 1.09 -9.94 13.74
C TYR A 15 -0.17 -9.81 14.61
N LEU A 16 -0.07 -10.11 15.90
CA LEU A 16 -1.20 -10.17 16.83
C LEU A 16 -1.61 -8.82 17.42
N THR A 17 -0.66 -7.92 17.66
CA THR A 17 -0.91 -6.71 18.49
C THR A 17 -0.94 -5.41 17.68
N ALA A 18 -0.44 -5.41 16.45
CA ALA A 18 -0.53 -4.25 15.58
C ALA A 18 -2.02 -3.85 15.38
N PRO A 19 -2.41 -2.58 15.57
CA PRO A 19 -3.78 -2.15 15.35
C PRO A 19 -4.21 -2.28 13.88
N MET A 20 -5.48 -2.59 13.62
CA MET A 20 -6.01 -2.69 12.24
C MET A 20 -6.30 -1.33 11.60
N THR A 21 -6.12 -0.25 12.35
CA THR A 21 -6.45 1.14 11.98
C THR A 21 -5.28 2.08 12.31
N GLY A 22 -5.14 3.14 11.51
CA GLY A 22 -4.04 4.09 11.64
C GLY A 22 -2.77 3.64 10.91
N SER A 23 -1.70 4.40 11.09
CA SER A 23 -0.39 4.16 10.46
C SER A 23 0.53 3.39 11.40
N ILE A 24 1.18 2.34 10.90
CA ILE A 24 2.11 1.49 11.67
C ILE A 24 3.38 1.32 10.87
N LEU A 25 4.52 1.57 11.50
CA LEU A 25 5.83 1.28 10.95
C LEU A 25 6.36 -0.02 11.56
N VAL A 26 6.61 -1.01 10.72
CA VAL A 26 7.31 -2.24 11.09
C VAL A 26 8.69 -2.20 10.47
N SER A 27 9.72 -2.26 11.31
CA SER A 27 11.12 -2.24 10.88
C SER A 27 11.88 -3.45 11.42
N GLY A 28 12.99 -3.80 10.76
CA GLY A 28 13.83 -4.90 11.17
C GLY A 28 14.93 -5.19 10.15
N PRO A 29 16.03 -5.86 10.54
CA PRO A 29 17.13 -6.22 9.64
C PRO A 29 16.69 -7.00 8.37
N PRO A 30 17.52 -7.03 7.32
CA PRO A 30 17.29 -7.93 6.19
C PRO A 30 17.20 -9.40 6.65
N GLY A 31 16.34 -10.19 6.02
CA GLY A 31 16.17 -11.61 6.34
C GLY A 31 15.26 -11.91 7.54
N THR A 32 14.70 -10.91 8.24
CA THR A 32 13.79 -11.13 9.39
C THR A 32 12.34 -11.42 9.00
N GLY A 33 12.06 -11.79 7.75
CA GLY A 33 10.71 -12.21 7.33
C GLY A 33 9.64 -11.11 7.27
N LYS A 34 10.00 -9.81 7.22
CA LYS A 34 9.04 -8.69 7.15
C LYS A 34 8.00 -8.85 6.04
N THR A 35 8.42 -9.25 4.84
CA THR A 35 7.50 -9.53 3.74
C THR A 35 6.49 -10.62 4.08
N VAL A 36 6.91 -11.70 4.75
CA VAL A 36 5.99 -12.78 5.16
C VAL A 36 4.93 -12.24 6.11
N ILE A 37 5.33 -11.40 7.08
CA ILE A 37 4.42 -10.73 8.01
C ILE A 37 3.47 -9.78 7.27
N ALA A 38 3.97 -9.02 6.29
CA ALA A 38 3.14 -8.15 5.45
C ALA A 38 2.02 -8.94 4.74
N PHE A 39 2.31 -10.12 4.19
CA PHE A 39 1.31 -10.97 3.55
C PHE A 39 0.34 -11.63 4.53
N GLN A 40 0.82 -12.11 5.68
CA GLN A 40 -0.07 -12.65 6.71
C GLN A 40 -1.02 -11.58 7.27
N ARG A 41 -0.51 -10.34 7.41
CA ARG A 41 -1.32 -9.19 7.79
C ARG A 41 -2.37 -8.87 6.75
N ALA A 42 -1.99 -8.89 5.46
CA ALA A 42 -2.91 -8.70 4.35
C ALA A 42 -4.05 -9.72 4.38
N ARG A 43 -3.71 -11.00 4.59
CA ARG A 43 -4.69 -12.09 4.70
C ARG A 43 -5.62 -11.87 5.89
N SER A 44 -5.09 -11.52 7.05
CA SER A 44 -5.90 -11.26 8.25
C SER A 44 -6.88 -10.09 8.04
N ALA A 45 -6.42 -9.00 7.41
CA ALA A 45 -7.29 -7.88 7.08
C ALA A 45 -8.37 -8.26 6.07
N PHE A 46 -8.03 -9.09 5.08
CA PHE A 46 -8.97 -9.59 4.09
C PHE A 46 -10.03 -10.50 4.71
N ASP A 47 -9.63 -11.43 5.59
CA ASP A 47 -10.55 -12.33 6.30
C ASP A 47 -11.52 -11.54 7.22
N MET A 48 -11.13 -10.33 7.65
CA MET A 48 -12.01 -9.36 8.32
C MET A 48 -12.86 -8.52 7.36
N SER A 49 -13.00 -8.93 6.10
CA SER A 49 -13.75 -8.24 5.04
C SER A 49 -13.28 -6.82 4.73
N GLN A 50 -12.00 -6.49 4.99
CA GLN A 50 -11.43 -5.22 4.58
C GLN A 50 -11.01 -5.26 3.11
N LYS A 51 -11.13 -4.14 2.42
CA LYS A 51 -10.45 -3.93 1.12
C LYS A 51 -8.96 -3.84 1.40
N VAL A 52 -8.15 -4.76 0.87
CA VAL A 52 -6.70 -4.81 1.13
C VAL A 52 -5.90 -4.56 -0.14
N ASN A 53 -4.84 -3.77 -0.02
CA ASN A 53 -3.86 -3.54 -1.06
C ASN A 53 -2.44 -3.73 -0.50
N VAL A 54 -1.67 -4.60 -1.13
CA VAL A 54 -0.23 -4.76 -0.87
C VAL A 54 0.53 -4.10 -2.01
N ILE A 55 1.33 -3.10 -1.67
CA ILE A 55 2.19 -2.36 -2.60
C ILE A 55 3.65 -2.57 -2.27
N MET A 56 4.48 -2.65 -3.30
CA MET A 56 5.92 -2.90 -3.19
C MET A 56 6.69 -2.14 -4.27
N PHE A 57 7.96 -1.81 -4.01
CA PHE A 57 8.78 -1.06 -4.96
C PHE A 57 9.18 -1.94 -6.16
N ASN A 58 9.74 -3.13 -5.90
CA ASN A 58 10.18 -4.08 -6.93
C ASN A 58 9.46 -5.43 -6.87
N LYS A 59 9.20 -6.05 -8.04
CA LYS A 59 8.44 -7.31 -8.19
C LYS A 59 9.19 -8.59 -7.75
N VAL A 60 10.35 -8.49 -7.10
CA VAL A 60 11.24 -9.66 -6.87
C VAL A 60 10.55 -10.73 -6.01
N LEU A 61 9.57 -10.37 -5.19
CA LEU A 61 8.82 -11.30 -4.34
C LEU A 61 7.56 -11.90 -4.98
N LYS A 62 7.25 -11.58 -6.25
CA LYS A 62 6.13 -12.20 -6.99
C LYS A 62 6.26 -13.72 -7.10
N PHE A 63 7.47 -14.25 -6.89
CA PHE A 63 7.77 -15.68 -6.98
C PHE A 63 7.31 -16.50 -5.76
N TYR A 64 7.14 -15.90 -4.57
CA TYR A 64 6.67 -16.62 -3.37
C TYR A 64 5.15 -16.54 -3.16
N THR A 65 4.46 -15.63 -3.85
CA THR A 65 3.05 -15.26 -3.58
C THR A 65 2.08 -15.60 -4.70
N LYS A 66 2.58 -16.05 -5.86
CA LYS A 66 1.77 -16.44 -7.02
C LYS A 66 0.73 -17.53 -6.73
N ASN A 67 0.94 -18.33 -5.68
CA ASN A 67 0.04 -19.43 -5.29
C ASN A 67 -0.83 -19.12 -4.07
N VAL A 68 -0.76 -17.92 -3.46
CA VAL A 68 -1.38 -17.69 -2.15
C VAL A 68 -2.25 -16.43 -2.05
N ALA A 69 -2.20 -15.52 -3.03
CA ALA A 69 -2.86 -14.22 -2.88
C ALA A 69 -3.51 -13.64 -4.16
N GLU A 70 -3.32 -14.23 -5.35
CA GLU A 70 -3.75 -13.55 -6.59
C GLU A 70 -5.27 -13.36 -6.69
N ASP A 71 -6.10 -14.11 -5.95
CA ASP A 71 -7.56 -13.98 -5.99
C ASP A 71 -8.18 -13.26 -4.78
N ASP A 72 -7.46 -13.11 -3.67
CA ASP A 72 -8.05 -12.57 -2.42
C ASP A 72 -7.86 -11.05 -2.27
N PHE A 73 -6.67 -10.51 -2.57
CA PHE A 73 -6.39 -9.08 -2.41
C PHE A 73 -5.39 -8.54 -3.43
N GLY A 74 -5.40 -7.22 -3.63
CA GLY A 74 -4.60 -6.58 -4.68
C GLY A 74 -3.11 -6.55 -4.33
N VAL A 75 -2.27 -7.20 -5.14
CA VAL A 75 -0.80 -7.14 -5.03
C VAL A 75 -0.24 -6.41 -6.26
N ASN A 76 0.35 -5.24 -6.06
CA ASN A 76 0.77 -4.36 -7.16
C ASN A 76 2.14 -3.75 -6.90
N THR A 77 2.83 -3.34 -7.97
CA THR A 77 3.89 -2.35 -7.77
C THR A 77 3.27 -1.03 -7.41
N PHE A 78 4.00 -0.24 -6.63
CA PHE A 78 3.58 1.07 -6.20
C PHE A 78 3.04 1.96 -7.34
N HIS A 79 3.84 2.17 -8.38
CA HIS A 79 3.43 3.01 -9.52
C HIS A 79 2.16 2.51 -10.21
N SER A 80 2.00 1.19 -10.36
CA SER A 80 0.81 0.61 -10.99
C SER A 80 -0.43 0.85 -10.12
N TRP A 81 -0.28 0.70 -8.80
CA TRP A 81 -1.35 0.90 -7.85
C TRP A 81 -1.79 2.37 -7.79
N VAL A 82 -0.85 3.31 -7.63
CA VAL A 82 -1.13 4.76 -7.57
C VAL A 82 -1.83 5.21 -8.85
N PHE A 83 -1.34 4.77 -10.01
CA PHE A 83 -1.95 5.10 -11.29
C PHE A 83 -3.40 4.59 -11.38
N GLY A 84 -3.64 3.34 -10.98
CA GLY A 84 -4.98 2.74 -10.96
C GLY A 84 -5.93 3.45 -10.00
N TRP A 85 -5.47 3.69 -8.77
CA TRP A 85 -6.23 4.42 -7.75
C TRP A 85 -6.56 5.84 -8.20
N TRP A 86 -5.57 6.59 -8.68
CA TRP A 86 -5.77 7.96 -9.17
C TRP A 86 -6.77 8.00 -10.31
N LYS A 87 -6.64 7.10 -11.30
CA LYS A 87 -7.60 7.04 -12.41
C LYS A 87 -9.01 6.73 -11.90
N SER A 88 -9.17 5.90 -10.87
CA SER A 88 -10.49 5.60 -10.32
C SER A 88 -11.15 6.83 -9.65
N THR A 89 -10.34 7.70 -9.05
CA THR A 89 -10.77 8.86 -8.26
C THR A 89 -10.89 10.14 -9.10
N CYS A 90 -9.96 10.32 -10.05
CA CYS A 90 -9.70 11.59 -10.72
C CYS A 90 -9.87 11.54 -12.24
N TYR A 91 -10.41 10.45 -12.83
CA TYR A 91 -10.66 10.36 -14.28
C TYR A 91 -11.38 11.62 -14.81
N PRO A 92 -11.00 12.14 -16.00
CA PRO A 92 -10.00 11.63 -16.95
C PRO A 92 -8.54 12.06 -16.71
N GLN A 93 -8.26 12.83 -15.66
CA GLN A 93 -6.92 13.39 -15.43
C GLN A 93 -5.91 12.29 -15.04
N GLN A 94 -4.74 12.31 -15.67
CA GLN A 94 -3.61 11.46 -15.31
C GLN A 94 -2.99 11.93 -13.98
N PRO A 95 -2.35 11.04 -13.21
CA PRO A 95 -1.63 11.45 -12.01
C PRO A 95 -0.51 12.42 -12.40
N PRO A 96 -0.42 13.60 -11.78
CA PRO A 96 0.71 14.50 -11.92
C PRO A 96 2.04 13.78 -11.72
N VAL A 97 2.99 14.08 -12.59
CA VAL A 97 4.39 13.63 -12.50
C VAL A 97 5.30 14.85 -12.41
N LYS A 98 6.49 14.66 -11.85
CA LYS A 98 7.46 15.75 -11.73
C LYS A 98 7.90 16.21 -13.13
N PRO A 99 8.17 17.53 -13.33
CA PRO A 99 8.59 18.06 -14.63
C PRO A 99 9.91 17.47 -15.14
N ASP A 100 10.82 17.13 -14.22
CA ASP A 100 12.17 16.61 -14.47
C ASP A 100 12.23 15.07 -14.46
N ASP A 101 11.25 14.41 -13.86
CA ASP A 101 11.17 12.95 -13.82
C ASP A 101 9.73 12.44 -14.01
N LYS A 102 9.44 11.98 -15.23
CA LYS A 102 8.14 11.39 -15.61
C LYS A 102 7.82 10.08 -14.90
N TRP A 103 8.79 9.46 -14.22
CA TRP A 103 8.58 8.24 -13.46
C TRP A 103 8.24 8.52 -11.99
N GLN A 104 8.43 9.75 -11.52
CA GLN A 104 8.05 10.17 -10.18
C GLN A 104 6.77 10.98 -10.19
N HIS A 105 5.86 10.66 -9.26
CA HIS A 105 4.66 11.45 -9.05
C HIS A 105 4.98 12.78 -8.36
N ASP A 106 4.21 13.80 -8.72
CA ASP A 106 4.23 15.10 -8.05
C ASP A 106 3.17 15.08 -6.92
N TRP A 107 3.57 14.59 -5.74
CA TRP A 107 2.70 14.41 -4.57
C TRP A 107 2.01 15.71 -4.11
N PRO A 108 2.73 16.85 -3.99
CA PRO A 108 2.07 18.12 -3.65
C PRO A 108 1.00 18.53 -4.67
N LYS A 109 1.27 18.30 -5.96
CA LYS A 109 0.29 18.61 -7.01
C LYS A 109 -0.90 17.64 -7.01
N MET A 110 -0.67 16.37 -6.70
CA MET A 110 -1.75 15.41 -6.48
C MET A 110 -2.67 15.83 -5.33
N PHE A 111 -2.08 16.25 -4.20
CA PHE A 111 -2.84 16.72 -3.04
C PHE A 111 -3.68 17.95 -3.36
N SER A 112 -3.08 18.97 -3.99
CA SER A 112 -3.80 20.21 -4.33
C SER A 112 -4.94 19.99 -5.34
N GLU A 113 -4.78 19.07 -6.29
CA GLU A 113 -5.85 18.68 -7.22
C GLU A 113 -7.00 17.97 -6.49
N LEU A 114 -6.72 17.08 -5.53
CA LEU A 114 -7.75 16.44 -4.71
C LEU A 114 -8.51 17.46 -3.85
N ALA A 115 -7.80 18.37 -3.18
CA ALA A 115 -8.40 19.44 -2.39
C ALA A 115 -9.33 20.32 -3.26
N THR A 116 -8.86 20.73 -4.44
CA THR A 116 -9.65 21.52 -5.39
C THR A 116 -10.92 20.79 -5.83
N ARG A 117 -10.84 19.48 -6.07
CA ARG A 117 -12.01 18.67 -6.47
C ARG A 117 -13.03 18.51 -5.36
N GLN A 118 -12.54 18.37 -4.12
CA GLN A 118 -13.36 18.30 -2.93
C GLN A 118 -14.14 19.61 -2.73
N GLU A 119 -13.46 20.75 -2.82
CA GLU A 119 -14.09 22.08 -2.75
C GLU A 119 -15.18 22.28 -3.82
N ARG A 120 -14.95 21.75 -5.02
CA ARG A 120 -15.91 21.80 -6.14
C ARG A 120 -17.04 20.76 -6.04
N GLY A 121 -17.04 19.89 -5.03
CA GLY A 121 -18.01 18.79 -4.89
C GLY A 121 -17.93 17.72 -6.00
N SER A 122 -16.82 17.68 -6.74
CA SER A 122 -16.61 16.75 -7.86
C SER A 122 -15.88 15.47 -7.47
N LEU A 123 -15.43 15.40 -6.21
CA LEU A 123 -14.66 14.27 -5.68
C LEU A 123 -15.59 13.20 -5.09
N LYS A 124 -15.40 11.96 -5.54
CA LYS A 124 -16.09 10.78 -5.01
C LYS A 124 -15.35 10.27 -3.78
N LEU A 125 -15.79 10.69 -2.59
CA LEU A 125 -15.16 10.35 -1.31
C LEU A 125 -15.06 8.83 -1.08
N GLU A 126 -16.03 8.06 -1.60
CA GLU A 126 -15.99 6.60 -1.52
C GLU A 126 -14.81 5.98 -2.29
N ARG A 127 -14.30 6.67 -3.31
CA ARG A 127 -13.16 6.21 -4.13
C ARG A 127 -11.80 6.65 -3.59
N LEU A 128 -11.77 7.70 -2.75
CA LEU A 128 -10.57 8.07 -2.01
C LEU A 128 -10.11 6.95 -1.08
N ASN A 129 -11.06 6.19 -0.51
CA ASN A 129 -10.74 5.11 0.41
C ASN A 129 -9.97 3.96 -0.29
N TRP A 130 -8.67 3.89 0.00
CA TRP A 130 -7.77 2.84 -0.47
C TRP A 130 -7.85 1.54 0.34
N GLY A 131 -8.60 1.52 1.45
CA GLY A 131 -8.71 0.38 2.35
C GLY A 131 -7.46 0.19 3.22
N HIS A 132 -7.16 -1.05 3.58
CA HIS A 132 -5.96 -1.43 4.31
C HIS A 132 -4.78 -1.49 3.35
N LEU A 133 -3.89 -0.50 3.43
CA LEU A 133 -2.72 -0.37 2.56
C LEU A 133 -1.47 -0.89 3.29
N ILE A 134 -0.81 -1.89 2.71
CA ILE A 134 0.44 -2.46 3.23
C ILE A 134 1.55 -2.13 2.25
N ILE A 135 2.60 -1.48 2.74
CA ILE A 135 3.75 -1.04 1.96
C ILE A 135 4.96 -1.88 2.35
N ASP A 136 5.42 -2.75 1.45
CA ASP A 136 6.65 -3.52 1.63
C ASP A 136 7.85 -2.80 1.00
N GLU A 137 9.03 -2.98 1.59
CA GLU A 137 10.26 -2.24 1.25
C GLU A 137 10.07 -0.71 1.29
N GLY A 138 9.40 -0.23 2.35
CA GLY A 138 9.02 1.16 2.54
C GLY A 138 10.17 2.17 2.39
N GLN A 139 11.39 1.76 2.75
CA GLN A 139 12.57 2.61 2.66
C GLN A 139 12.94 3.02 1.21
N ASP A 140 12.44 2.31 0.20
CA ASP A 140 12.72 2.60 -1.22
C ASP A 140 11.84 3.75 -1.77
N PHE A 141 10.89 4.26 -0.99
CA PHE A 141 9.95 5.29 -1.41
C PHE A 141 10.32 6.71 -0.91
N PRO A 142 9.97 7.77 -1.67
CA PRO A 142 10.22 9.14 -1.24
C PRO A 142 9.36 9.53 -0.03
N PRO A 143 9.88 10.33 0.94
CA PRO A 143 9.12 10.76 2.11
C PRO A 143 7.79 11.45 1.79
N ASP A 144 7.75 12.29 0.76
CA ASP A 144 6.54 13.04 0.34
C ASP A 144 5.36 12.12 0.00
N MET A 145 5.64 10.87 -0.37
CA MET A 145 4.61 9.85 -0.58
C MET A 145 3.86 9.55 0.72
N TYR A 146 4.57 9.40 1.84
CA TYR A 146 3.95 9.06 3.12
C TYR A 146 3.07 10.20 3.62
N ALA A 147 3.52 11.44 3.45
CA ALA A 147 2.73 12.63 3.78
C ALA A 147 1.43 12.74 2.96
N PHE A 148 1.35 12.11 1.80
CA PHE A 148 0.11 12.06 0.99
C PHE A 148 -0.90 11.03 1.50
N PHE A 149 -0.46 9.98 2.22
CA PHE A 149 -1.31 8.90 2.71
C PHE A 149 -1.70 9.01 4.19
N GLU A 150 -1.17 10.00 4.92
CA GLU A 150 -1.64 10.40 6.26
C GLU A 150 -2.89 11.29 6.19
#